data_AF-A0A5N5VXK3-F1
#
_entry.id   AF-A0A5N5VXK3-F1
#
_cell.length_a   1.000
_cell.length_b   1.000
_cell.length_c   1.000
_cell.angle_alpha   90.00
_cell.angle_beta   90.00
_cell.angle_gamma   90.00
#
_symmetry.space_group_name_H-M   'P 1'
#
loop_
_entity.id
_entity.type
_entity.pdbx_description
1 polymer ?
#
loop_
_entity_poly.entity_id
_entity_poly.type
_entity_poly.pdbx_seq_one_letter_code
_entity_poly.pdbx_strand_id
1 'polypeptide(L)'
;MTRKTGKGVEANGPVRGRAQTGRPVTYDPKSGQNWRTGVVIVPDAAEKAIKAASATGLSFAGLVNELIKRMPVDDMGRPVWAYEISDGKSGQEELPMTG
;
A
#
# COMPACT_ATOMS: atom_id res chain seq x y z
N MET A 1 30.36 -6.30 -40.31
CA MET A 1 30.17 -5.80 -38.94
C MET A 1 28.76 -6.15 -38.49
N THR A 2 28.62 -7.16 -37.63
CA THR A 2 27.33 -7.78 -37.27
C THR A 2 26.94 -7.32 -35.88
N ARG A 3 25.84 -6.56 -35.74
CA ARG A 3 25.29 -6.19 -34.42
C ARG A 3 24.50 -7.38 -33.85
N LYS A 4 24.96 -7.93 -32.73
CA LYS A 4 24.17 -8.87 -31.92
C LYS A 4 23.10 -8.10 -31.16
N THR A 5 21.84 -8.30 -31.54
CA THR A 5 20.66 -7.88 -30.78
C THR A 5 20.61 -8.71 -29.49
N GLY A 6 20.81 -8.07 -28.35
CA GLY A 6 20.70 -8.71 -27.04
C GLY A 6 19.25 -9.10 -26.77
N LYS A 7 19.04 -10.41 -26.53
CA LYS A 7 17.79 -11.02 -26.06
C LYS A 7 17.21 -10.22 -24.88
N GLY A 8 15.98 -9.74 -25.04
CA GLY A 8 15.18 -9.23 -23.93
C GLY A 8 15.02 -10.33 -22.89
N VAL A 9 15.59 -10.11 -21.70
CA VAL A 9 15.26 -10.92 -20.53
C VAL A 9 13.88 -10.46 -20.12
N GLU A 10 12.88 -11.33 -20.30
CA GLU A 10 11.58 -11.16 -19.68
C GLU A 10 11.80 -11.07 -18.18
N ALA A 11 11.80 -9.84 -17.67
CA ALA A 11 11.81 -9.60 -16.25
C ALA A 11 10.47 -10.12 -15.73
N ASN A 12 10.47 -11.36 -15.21
CA ASN A 12 9.48 -11.88 -14.26
C ASN A 12 9.58 -11.10 -12.95
N GLY A 13 9.49 -9.77 -13.05
CA GLY A 13 9.28 -8.88 -11.93
C GLY A 13 7.83 -9.00 -11.48
N PRO A 14 7.53 -8.73 -10.21
CA PRO A 14 6.16 -8.73 -9.72
C PRO A 14 5.29 -7.81 -10.59
N VAL A 15 4.08 -8.28 -10.92
CA VAL A 15 3.12 -7.55 -11.75
C VAL A 15 2.95 -6.14 -11.18
N ARG A 16 3.36 -5.13 -11.96
CA ARG A 16 3.17 -3.72 -11.61
C ARG A 16 1.67 -3.48 -11.39
N GLY A 17 1.28 -3.04 -10.19
CA GLY A 17 -0.10 -2.67 -9.87
C GLY A 17 -0.75 -3.43 -8.72
N ARG A 18 -0.17 -4.53 -8.21
CA ARG A 18 -0.62 -5.13 -6.95
C ARG A 18 0.06 -4.47 -5.76
N ALA A 19 -0.73 -4.01 -4.79
CA ALA A 19 -0.23 -3.66 -3.46
C ALA A 19 0.59 -4.84 -2.92
N GLN A 20 1.80 -4.59 -2.42
CA GLN A 20 2.64 -5.63 -1.83
C GLN A 20 2.13 -5.97 -0.42
N THR A 21 0.92 -6.53 -0.35
CA THR A 21 0.34 -7.07 0.86
C THR A 21 1.17 -8.30 1.26
N GLY A 22 1.90 -8.23 2.37
CA GLY A 22 2.58 -9.38 2.96
C GLY A 22 4.11 -9.42 2.90
N ARG A 23 4.80 -8.36 2.46
CA ARG A 23 6.26 -8.26 2.72
C ARG A 23 6.52 -7.72 4.13
N PRO A 24 7.38 -8.37 4.94
CA PRO A 24 7.76 -7.84 6.23
C PRO A 24 8.47 -6.48 6.06
N VAL A 25 8.12 -5.53 6.91
CA VAL A 25 8.74 -4.20 6.94
C VAL A 25 10.16 -4.35 7.46
N THR A 26 11.15 -4.11 6.60
CA THR A 26 12.57 -4.06 6.99
C THR A 26 13.00 -2.60 7.13
N TYR A 27 12.73 -2.01 8.28
CA TYR A 27 13.23 -0.68 8.65
C TYR A 27 13.53 -0.66 10.15
N ASP A 28 14.67 -0.09 10.52
CA ASP A 28 15.04 0.15 11.92
C ASP A 28 14.76 1.61 12.30
N PRO A 29 13.74 1.88 13.12
CA PRO A 29 13.44 3.22 13.61
C PRO A 29 14.58 3.88 14.39
N LYS A 30 15.49 3.10 14.98
CA LYS A 30 16.63 3.62 15.75
C LYS A 30 17.79 4.10 14.89
N SER A 31 17.78 3.82 13.59
CA SER A 31 18.83 4.21 12.66
C SER A 31 18.95 5.73 12.45
N GLY A 32 17.92 6.51 12.83
CA GLY A 32 17.85 7.95 12.62
C GLY A 32 17.69 8.38 11.15
N GLN A 33 17.62 7.42 10.22
CA GLN A 33 17.41 7.69 8.80
C GLN A 33 15.93 7.75 8.48
N ASN A 34 15.52 8.65 7.59
CA ASN A 34 14.13 8.69 7.14
C ASN A 34 13.76 7.39 6.42
N TRP A 35 12.70 6.72 6.88
CA TRP A 35 12.16 5.57 6.19
C TRP A 35 11.54 5.98 4.85
N ARG A 36 12.12 5.50 3.75
CA ARG A 36 11.58 5.70 2.40
C ARG A 36 10.97 4.40 1.92
N THR A 37 9.65 4.38 1.78
CA THR A 37 8.91 3.24 1.24
C THR A 37 8.17 3.62 -0.03
N GLY A 38 8.23 2.75 -1.04
CA GLY A 38 7.47 2.89 -2.27
C GLY A 38 6.11 2.24 -2.10
N VAL A 39 5.04 3.05 -2.12
CA VAL A 39 3.66 2.56 -2.07
C VAL A 39 2.98 2.70 -3.43
N VAL A 40 2.18 1.71 -3.80
CA VAL A 40 1.31 1.77 -4.98
C VAL A 40 -0.10 2.10 -4.51
N ILE A 41 -0.64 3.20 -5.02
CA ILE A 41 -2.01 3.64 -4.73
C ILE A 41 -2.87 3.37 -5.96
N VAL A 42 -3.95 2.60 -5.78
CA VAL A 42 -4.91 2.30 -6.86
C VAL A 42 -5.72 3.54 -7.24
N PRO A 43 -6.24 3.66 -8.47
CA PRO A 43 -6.87 4.89 -8.96
C PRO A 43 -7.98 5.45 -8.04
N ASP A 44 -8.89 4.61 -7.56
CA ASP A 44 -10.02 5.04 -6.71
C ASP A 44 -9.52 5.64 -5.38
N ALA A 45 -8.50 5.02 -4.78
CA ALA A 45 -7.87 5.54 -3.58
C ALA A 45 -7.05 6.81 -3.86
N ALA A 46 -6.45 6.92 -5.06
CA ALA A 46 -5.67 8.07 -5.47
C ALA A 46 -6.55 9.33 -5.61
N GLU A 47 -7.74 9.22 -6.19
CA GLU A 47 -8.67 10.35 -6.29
C GLU A 47 -9.02 10.90 -4.90
N LYS A 48 -9.37 10.02 -3.97
CA LYS A 48 -9.65 10.38 -2.57
C LYS A 48 -8.45 11.07 -1.91
N ALA A 49 -7.26 10.52 -2.10
CA ALA A 49 -6.03 11.05 -1.53
C ALA A 49 -5.69 12.45 -2.06
N ILE A 50 -5.82 12.67 -3.38
CA ILE A 50 -5.56 13.97 -4.02
C ILE A 50 -6.52 15.02 -3.48
N LYS A 51 -7.82 14.73 -3.41
CA LYS A 51 -8.82 15.65 -2.86
C LYS A 51 -8.52 16.02 -1.41
N ALA A 52 -8.19 15.03 -0.56
CA ALA A 52 -7.87 15.26 0.84
C ALA A 52 -6.58 16.08 1.04
N ALA A 53 -5.54 15.80 0.24
CA ALA A 53 -4.28 16.52 0.29
C ALA A 53 -4.48 17.99 -0.12
N SER A 54 -5.21 18.24 -1.21
CA SER A 54 -5.54 19.59 -1.66
C SER A 54 -6.36 20.37 -0.64
N ALA A 55 -7.37 19.75 -0.01
CA ALA A 55 -8.20 20.40 1.00
C ALA A 55 -7.45 20.78 2.28
N THR A 56 -6.37 20.05 2.59
CA THR A 56 -5.53 20.31 3.78
C THR A 56 -4.31 21.16 3.48
N GLY A 57 -4.05 21.49 2.20
CA GLY A 57 -2.85 22.21 1.77
C GLY A 57 -1.55 21.40 1.95
N LEU A 58 -1.65 20.07 2.06
CA LEU A 58 -0.52 19.17 2.26
C LEU A 58 -0.11 18.49 0.94
N SER A 59 1.16 18.10 0.84
CA SER A 59 1.56 17.09 -0.14
C SER A 59 0.97 15.72 0.25
N PHE A 60 0.88 14.77 -0.68
CA PHE A 60 0.43 13.42 -0.34
C PHE A 60 1.30 12.77 0.76
N ALA A 61 2.61 12.95 0.71
CA ALA A 61 3.51 12.47 1.77
C ALA A 61 3.24 13.15 3.12
N GLY A 62 2.96 14.45 3.11
CA GLY A 62 2.54 15.20 4.31
C GLY A 62 1.24 14.67 4.88
N LEU A 63 0.23 14.44 4.04
CA LEU A 63 -1.05 13.85 4.42
C LEU A 63 -0.85 12.46 5.05
N VAL A 64 -0.06 11.58 4.43
CA VAL A 64 0.22 10.24 4.97
C VAL A 64 0.89 10.33 6.35
N ASN A 65 1.87 11.22 6.53
CA ASN A 65 2.50 11.42 7.83
C ASN A 65 1.49 11.90 8.90
N GLU A 66 0.60 12.81 8.55
CA GLU A 66 -0.43 13.30 9.46
C GLU A 66 -1.47 12.23 9.81
N LEU A 67 -1.81 11.36 8.84
CA LEU A 67 -2.69 10.21 9.07
C LEU A 67 -2.03 9.19 10.01
N ILE A 68 -0.76 8.83 9.80
CA ILE A 68 -0.03 7.90 10.66
C ILE A 68 0.04 8.42 12.11
N LYS A 69 0.32 9.72 12.30
CA LYS A 69 0.36 10.34 13.64
C LYS A 69 -0.97 10.28 14.38
N ARG A 70 -2.09 10.35 13.66
CA ARG A 70 -3.45 10.37 14.22
C ARG A 70 -4.10 8.99 14.25
N MET A 71 -3.47 7.98 13.67
CA MET A 71 -4.04 6.66 13.51
C MET A 71 -4.22 6.01 14.89
N PRO A 72 -5.46 5.72 15.31
CA PRO A 72 -5.69 5.00 16.55
C PRO A 72 -5.18 3.56 16.39
N VAL A 73 -4.46 3.10 17.41
CA VAL A 73 -3.92 1.74 17.51
C VAL A 73 -4.34 1.10 18.82
N ASP A 74 -4.44 -0.23 18.83
CA ASP A 74 -4.66 -1.02 20.05
C ASP A 74 -3.36 -1.20 20.87
N ASP A 75 -3.45 -1.89 22.00
CA ASP A 75 -2.31 -2.17 22.89
C ASP A 75 -1.21 -3.02 22.21
N MET A 76 -1.53 -3.69 21.09
CA MET A 76 -0.57 -4.46 20.30
C MET A 76 0.01 -3.65 19.13
N GLY A 77 -0.34 -2.36 19.01
CA GLY A 77 0.10 -1.47 17.94
C GLY A 77 -0.59 -1.71 16.60
N ARG A 78 -1.70 -2.44 16.57
CA ARG A 78 -2.48 -2.68 15.34
C ARG A 78 -3.44 -1.50 15.14
N PRO A 79 -3.63 -1.01 13.91
CA PRO A 79 -4.70 -0.08 13.62
C PRO A 79 -6.03 -0.66 14.07
N VAL A 80 -6.90 0.16 14.68
CA VAL A 80 -8.18 -0.34 15.20
C VAL A 80 -9.02 -1.03 14.12
N TRP A 81 -8.91 -0.67 12.85
CA TRP A 81 -9.64 -1.32 11.74
C TRP A 81 -9.00 -2.63 11.24
N ALA A 82 -7.86 -3.06 11.79
CA ALA A 82 -7.10 -4.17 11.22
C ALA A 82 -7.83 -5.54 11.28
N TYR A 83 -8.75 -5.73 12.22
CA TYR A 83 -9.56 -6.97 12.30
C TYR A 83 -10.45 -7.18 11.08
N GLU A 84 -10.88 -6.10 10.42
CA GLU A 84 -11.76 -6.16 9.25
C GLU A 84 -11.06 -6.76 8.01
N ILE A 85 -9.73 -6.68 7.98
CA ILE A 85 -8.89 -7.20 6.89
C ILE A 85 -8.57 -8.67 7.09
N SER A 86 -8.34 -9.11 8.34
CA SER A 86 -8.06 -10.51 8.64
C SER A 86 -9.26 -11.43 8.41
N ASP A 87 -10.48 -10.90 8.57
CA ASP A 87 -11.71 -11.68 8.46
C ASP A 87 -12.16 -11.94 7.00
N GLY A 88 -11.34 -11.59 6.00
CA GLY A 88 -11.63 -11.89 4.60
C GLY A 88 -12.88 -11.19 4.04
N LYS A 89 -13.48 -10.25 4.79
CA LYS A 89 -14.65 -9.45 4.35
C LYS A 89 -14.27 -8.34 3.34
N SER A 90 -13.24 -8.57 2.53
CA SER A 90 -13.10 -7.92 1.24
C SER A 90 -13.96 -8.64 0.20
N GLY A 91 -15.28 -8.44 0.26
CA GLY A 91 -16.17 -8.55 -0.90
C GLY A 91 -16.30 -9.90 -1.61
N GLN A 92 -16.47 -11.01 -0.89
CA GLN A 92 -17.23 -12.13 -1.42
C GLN A 92 -18.55 -12.21 -0.65
N GLU A 93 -19.61 -11.62 -1.21
CA GLU A 93 -20.97 -12.04 -0.87
C GLU A 93 -21.02 -13.55 -1.11
N GLU A 94 -21.25 -14.33 -0.05
CA GLU A 94 -21.66 -15.72 -0.18
C GLU A 94 -22.92 -15.73 -1.05
N LEU A 95 -22.77 -16.12 -2.31
CA LEU A 95 -23.92 -16.44 -3.15
C LEU A 95 -24.72 -17.53 -2.40
N PRO A 96 -26.04 -17.39 -2.27
CA PRO A 96 -26.84 -18.41 -1.62
C PRO A 96 -26.64 -19.71 -2.39
N MET A 97 -26.12 -20.74 -1.71
CA MET A 97 -26.19 -22.11 -2.18
C MET A 97 -27.66 -22.50 -2.18
N THR A 98 -28.33 -22.26 -3.31
CA THR A 98 -29.63 -22.88 -3.58
C THR A 98 -29.44 -24.40 -3.54
N GLY A 99 -30.19 -25.04 -2.65
CA GLY A 99 -30.19 -26.48 -2.43
C GLY A 99 -30.96 -27.28 -3.47
#